data_AF-A0A9X2V8W0-F1
#
_entry.id   AF-A0A9X2V8W0-F1
#
_cell.length_a   1.000
_cell.length_b   1.000
_cell.length_c   1.000
_cell.angle_alpha   90.00
_cell.angle_beta   90.00
_cell.angle_gamma   90.00
#
_symmetry.space_group_name_H-M   'P 1'
#
loop_
_entity.id
_entity.type
_entity.pdbx_description
1 polymer ?
#
loop_
_entity_poly.entity_id
_entity_poly.type
_entity_poly.pdbx_seq_one_letter_code
_entity_poly.pdbx_strand_id
1 'polypeptide(L)'
;MARAERTGTRGVRWQSMLEERSGDALDQPVAYTSSMGPRFETPLHDRRRDVVNHGTHHRAQIALVLREADGAPPPTDAIFFVRDA
;
A
#
# COMPACT_ATOMS: atom_id res chain seq x y z
N MET A 1 -1.37 -18.76 -10.91
CA MET A 1 0.07 -18.52 -10.74
C MET A 1 0.48 -17.11 -11.19
N ALA A 2 0.13 -16.67 -12.41
CA ALA A 2 0.56 -15.36 -12.95
C ALA A 2 0.22 -14.08 -12.14
N ARG A 3 -0.84 -14.05 -11.31
CA ARG A 3 -1.19 -12.85 -10.51
C ARG A 3 -0.32 -12.71 -9.25
N ALA A 4 0.02 -13.83 -8.60
CA ALA A 4 0.88 -13.84 -7.42
C ALA A 4 2.33 -13.46 -7.76
N GLU A 5 2.86 -14.00 -8.87
CA GLU A 5 4.19 -13.65 -9.39
C GLU A 5 4.28 -12.16 -9.75
N ARG A 6 3.26 -11.62 -10.42
CA ARG A 6 3.18 -10.17 -10.72
C ARG A 6 3.14 -9.30 -9.47
N THR A 7 2.51 -9.75 -8.39
CA THR A 7 2.51 -9.03 -7.11
C THR A 7 3.90 -9.06 -6.48
N GLY A 8 4.60 -10.19 -6.53
CA GLY A 8 5.97 -10.34 -6.04
C GLY A 8 6.94 -9.37 -6.72
N THR A 9 6.98 -9.35 -8.06
CA THR A 9 7.88 -8.44 -8.82
C THR A 9 7.57 -6.96 -8.55
N ARG A 10 6.28 -6.59 -8.42
CA ARG A 10 5.88 -5.22 -8.08
C ARG A 10 6.28 -4.82 -6.66
N GLY A 11 6.20 -5.76 -5.71
CA GLY A 11 6.64 -5.56 -4.33
C GLY A 11 8.13 -5.26 -4.25
N VAL A 12 8.97 -6.07 -4.90
CA VAL A 12 10.43 -5.86 -4.95
C VAL A 12 10.77 -4.49 -5.54
N ARG A 13 10.17 -4.13 -6.68
CA ARG A 13 10.41 -2.83 -7.31
C ARG A 13 9.99 -1.65 -6.42
N TRP A 14 8.85 -1.76 -5.73
CA TRP A 14 8.39 -0.75 -4.80
C TRP A 14 9.33 -0.59 -3.61
N GLN A 15 9.82 -1.70 -3.07
CA GLN A 15 10.78 -1.71 -1.98
C GLN A 15 12.09 -1.02 -2.38
N SER A 16 12.70 -1.39 -3.51
CA SER A 16 13.93 -0.75 -3.99
C SER A 16 13.77 0.76 -4.19
N MET A 17 12.63 1.20 -4.73
CA MET A 17 12.33 2.62 -4.89
C MET A 17 12.25 3.38 -3.55
N LEU A 18 11.69 2.76 -2.50
CA LEU A 18 11.61 3.37 -1.18
C LEU A 18 12.97 3.41 -0.47
N GLU A 19 13.80 2.39 -0.67
CA GLU A 19 15.17 2.35 -0.13
C GLU A 19 16.03 3.46 -0.75
N GLU A 20 15.93 3.66 -2.06
CA GLU A 20 16.57 4.77 -2.80
C GLU A 20 16.06 6.17 -2.42
N ARG A 21 14.85 6.25 -1.84
CA ARG A 21 14.16 7.51 -1.48
C ARG A 21 13.81 7.52 0.01
N SER A 22 14.85 7.56 0.84
CA SER A 22 14.76 7.59 2.30
C SER A 22 15.24 8.93 2.90
N GLY A 23 14.96 9.15 4.19
CA GLY A 23 15.28 10.40 4.88
C GLY A 23 14.56 11.61 4.27
N ASP A 24 15.29 12.71 4.07
CA ASP A 24 14.78 13.98 3.54
C ASP A 24 14.13 13.84 2.15
N ALA A 25 14.44 12.77 1.40
CA ALA A 25 13.80 12.47 0.12
C ALA A 25 12.29 12.20 0.26
N LEU A 26 11.82 11.81 1.45
CA LEU A 26 10.40 11.58 1.74
C LEU A 26 9.59 12.88 1.78
N ASP A 27 10.23 14.01 2.09
CA ASP A 27 9.58 15.32 2.15
C ASP A 27 9.58 16.05 0.81
N GLN A 28 10.28 15.50 -0.19
CA GLN A 28 10.33 16.09 -1.52
C GLN A 28 8.98 15.95 -2.23
N PRO A 29 8.45 17.04 -2.81
CA PRO A 29 7.25 16.98 -3.63
C PRO A 29 7.46 16.11 -4.86
N VAL A 30 6.47 15.28 -5.17
CA VAL A 30 6.44 14.50 -6.40
C VAL A 30 5.28 14.98 -7.26
N ALA A 31 5.59 15.54 -8.42
CA ALA A 31 4.58 15.96 -9.38
C ALA A 31 3.91 14.75 -10.06
N TYR A 32 2.60 14.84 -10.28
CA TYR A 32 1.82 13.84 -11.00
C TYR A 32 0.58 14.45 -11.63
N THR A 33 0.07 13.77 -12.66
CA THR A 33 -1.24 14.06 -13.23
C THR A 33 -2.20 13.02 -12.70
N SER A 34 -3.28 13.47 -12.06
CA SER A 34 -4.32 12.55 -11.60
C SER A 34 -5.02 11.89 -12.79
N SER A 35 -5.70 10.77 -12.55
CA SER A 35 -6.53 10.10 -13.56
C SER A 35 -7.65 11.00 -14.10
N MET A 36 -8.02 12.06 -13.37
CA MET A 36 -9.03 13.03 -13.77
C MET A 36 -8.47 14.18 -14.63
N GLY A 37 -7.15 14.27 -14.81
CA GLY A 37 -6.50 15.28 -15.65
C GLY A 37 -5.74 16.40 -14.92
N PRO A 38 -6.18 16.91 -13.76
CA PRO A 38 -5.42 17.95 -13.05
C PRO A 38 -4.03 17.49 -12.59
N ARG A 39 -3.08 18.42 -12.60
CA ARG A 39 -1.71 18.25 -12.09
C ARG A 39 -1.65 18.62 -10.61
N PHE A 40 -0.92 17.81 -9.85
CA PHE A 40 -0.70 18.00 -8.42
C PHE A 40 0.76 17.78 -8.07
N GLU A 41 1.18 18.34 -6.94
CA GLU A 41 2.44 18.05 -6.30
C GLU A 41 2.15 17.66 -4.85
N THR A 42 2.71 16.53 -4.41
CA THR A 42 2.46 16.00 -3.08
C THR A 42 3.75 15.39 -2.55
N PRO A 43 4.14 15.66 -1.29
CA PRO A 43 5.29 15.01 -0.66
C PRO A 43 5.19 13.48 -0.75
N LEU A 44 6.33 12.82 -0.94
CA LEU A 44 6.36 11.36 -1.07
C LEU A 44 5.84 10.66 0.20
N HIS A 45 6.05 11.22 1.39
CA HIS A 45 5.55 10.66 2.64
C HIS A 45 4.02 10.59 2.69
N ASP A 46 3.33 11.59 2.17
CA ASP A 46 1.86 11.62 2.15
C ASP A 46 1.31 10.62 1.13
N ARG A 47 1.93 10.52 -0.05
CA ARG A 47 1.54 9.51 -1.03
C ARG A 47 1.77 8.08 -0.51
N ARG A 48 2.85 7.83 0.23
CA ARG A 48 3.09 6.53 0.87
C ARG A 48 1.98 6.20 1.87
N ARG A 49 1.58 7.16 2.71
CA ARG A 49 0.46 6.99 3.66
C ARG A 49 -0.84 6.65 2.94
N ASP A 50 -1.13 7.34 1.85
CA ASP A 50 -2.30 7.07 1.01
C ASP A 50 -2.29 5.62 0.48
N VAL A 51 -1.18 5.17 -0.12
CA VAL A 51 -1.04 3.79 -0.62
C VAL A 51 -1.25 2.74 0.48
N VAL A 52 -0.69 2.97 1.68
CA VAL A 52 -0.88 2.07 2.83
C VAL A 52 -2.35 2.05 3.27
N ASN A 53 -2.97 3.21 3.40
CA ASN A 53 -4.37 3.34 3.83
C ASN A 53 -5.34 2.74 2.81
N HIS A 54 -5.12 2.97 1.53
CA HIS A 54 -5.89 2.40 0.44
C HIS A 54 -5.80 0.86 0.43
N GLY A 55 -4.60 0.32 0.68
CA GLY A 55 -4.41 -1.11 0.88
C GLY A 55 -5.20 -1.65 2.08
N THR A 56 -5.20 -0.95 3.21
CA THR A 56 -5.99 -1.31 4.40
C THR A 56 -7.49 -1.31 4.12
N HIS A 57 -7.99 -0.30 3.42
CA HIS A 57 -9.39 -0.21 3.02
C HIS A 57 -9.82 -1.43 2.18
N HIS A 58 -9.05 -1.80 1.16
CA HIS A 58 -9.36 -2.97 0.33
C HIS A 58 -9.22 -4.29 1.08
N ARG A 59 -8.28 -4.42 2.02
CA ARG A 59 -8.20 -5.62 2.88
C ARG A 59 -9.44 -5.77 3.76
N ALA A 60 -9.99 -4.67 4.29
CA ALA A 60 -11.24 -4.71 5.06
C ALA A 60 -12.43 -5.15 4.19
N GLN A 61 -12.52 -4.69 2.94
CA GLN A 61 -13.55 -5.15 1.99
C GLN A 61 -13.42 -6.66 1.72
N ILE A 62 -12.20 -7.16 1.49
CA ILE A 62 -11.97 -8.60 1.30
C ILE A 62 -12.34 -9.39 2.57
N ALA A 63 -12.01 -8.87 3.75
CA ALA A 63 -12.36 -9.51 5.02
C ALA A 63 -13.87 -9.62 5.21
N LEU A 64 -14.64 -8.61 4.77
CA LEU A 64 -16.10 -8.66 4.77
C LEU A 64 -16.60 -9.78 3.84
N VAL A 65 -16.14 -9.82 2.60
CA VAL A 65 -16.53 -10.86 1.62
C VAL A 65 -16.19 -12.27 2.12
N LEU A 66 -15.05 -12.45 2.80
CA LEU A 66 -14.71 -13.75 3.40
C LEU A 66 -15.71 -14.17 4.47
N ARG A 67 -16.11 -13.25 5.35
CA ARG A 67 -17.11 -13.52 6.40
C ARG A 67 -18.48 -13.88 5.83
N GLU A 68 -18.90 -13.18 4.78
CA GLU A 68 -20.17 -13.46 4.08
C GLU A 68 -20.19 -14.86 3.42
N ALA A 69 -19.02 -15.39 3.09
CA ALA A 69 -18.83 -16.74 2.56
C ALA A 69 -18.52 -17.78 3.65
N ASP A 70 -18.84 -17.50 4.92
CA ASP A 70 -18.54 -18.34 6.11
C ASP A 70 -17.04 -18.64 6.31
N GLY A 71 -16.16 -17.86 5.70
CA GLY A 71 -14.70 -17.94 5.85
C GLY A 71 -14.16 -17.04 6.96
N ALA A 72 -13.08 -17.49 7.60
CA ALA A 72 -12.36 -16.69 8.59
C ALA A 72 -11.33 -15.77 7.90
N PRO A 73 -11.44 -14.43 8.02
CA PRO A 73 -10.43 -13.53 7.47
C PRO A 73 -9.13 -13.56 8.30
N PRO A 74 -7.96 -13.34 7.67
CA PRO A 74 -6.71 -13.19 8.39
C PRO A 74 -6.72 -11.93 9.27
N PRO A 75 -5.91 -11.88 10.34
CA PRO A 75 -5.78 -10.69 11.19
C PRO A 75 -5.27 -9.49 10.38
N THR A 76 -5.78 -8.29 10.69
CA THR A 76 -5.42 -7.05 10.00
C THR A 76 -4.87 -5.96 10.93
N ASP A 77 -4.87 -6.20 12.24
CA ASP A 77 -4.48 -5.20 13.23
C ASP A 77 -2.97 -4.98 13.23
N ALA A 78 -2.54 -3.72 13.14
CA ALA A 78 -1.11 -3.41 13.16
C ALA A 78 -0.40 -3.91 14.43
N ILE A 79 -1.09 -3.89 15.58
CA ILE A 79 -0.56 -4.37 16.87
C ILE A 79 -0.25 -5.87 16.83
N PHE A 80 -1.09 -6.66 16.15
CA PHE A 80 -0.88 -8.10 16.00
C PHE A 80 0.48 -8.36 15.32
N PHE A 81 0.73 -7.68 14.19
CA PHE A 81 1.97 -7.87 13.42
C PHE A 81 3.23 -7.30 14.07
N VAL A 82 3.12 -6.29 14.92
CA VAL A 82 4.28 -5.73 15.65
C VAL A 82 4.66 -6.58 16.87
N ARG A 83 3.72 -7.36 17.41
CA ARG A 83 3.96 -8.23 18.57
C ARG A 83 4.41 -9.65 18.19
N ASP A 84 4.05 -10.11 17.00
CA ASP A 84 4.43 -11.44 16.46
C ASP A 84 5.75 -11.42 15.64
N ALA A 85 6.46 -10.28 15.61
CA ALA A 85 7.74 -10.08 14.90
C ALA A 85 8.93 -10.02 15.85
#